data_AF-A0A2T4J3A5-F1
#
_entry.id   AF-A0A2T4J3A5-F1
#
_cell.length_a   1.000
_cell.length_b   1.000
_cell.length_c   1.000
_cell.angle_alpha   90.00
_cell.angle_beta   90.00
_cell.angle_gamma   90.00
#
_symmetry.space_group_name_H-M   'P 1'
#
loop_
_entity.id
_entity.type
_entity.pdbx_description
1 polymer ?
#
loop_
_entity_poly.entity_id
_entity_poly.type
_entity_poly.pdbx_seq_one_letter_code
_entity_poly.pdbx_strand_id
1 'polypeptide(L)' 'MSPVVANFVHEWISNNILNTAGSDAISVTELTEKLFADAKAVGITSSEAGGDTGTIYAMILDAIVQQDANWTY' A
#
# COMPACT_ATOMS: atom_id res chain seq x y z
N MET A 1 1.54 6.09 -13.17
CA MET A 1 2.25 4.96 -12.55
C MET A 1 3.00 4.13 -13.56
N SER A 2 4.31 3.92 -13.32
CA SER A 2 5.12 2.99 -14.11
C SER A 2 4.81 1.53 -13.73
N PRO A 3 5.05 0.56 -14.63
CA PRO A 3 4.83 -0.86 -14.33
C PRO A 3 5.62 -1.37 -13.12
N VAL A 4 6.83 -0.84 -12.90
CA VAL A 4 7.69 -1.19 -11.77
C VAL A 4 7.05 -0.76 -10.44
N VAL A 5 6.57 0.49 -10.38
CA VAL A 5 5.89 1.01 -9.18
C VAL A 5 4.59 0.26 -8.94
N ALA A 6 3.81 -0.03 -9.98
CA ALA A 6 2.56 -0.77 -9.85
C ALA A 6 2.78 -2.19 -9.30
N ASN A 7 3.79 -2.92 -9.79
CA ASN A 7 4.10 -4.26 -9.30
C ASN A 7 4.54 -4.23 -7.84
N PHE A 8 5.42 -3.29 -7.48
CA PHE A 8 5.87 -3.11 -6.10
C PHE A 8 4.70 -2.82 -5.15
N VAL A 9 3.83 -1.86 -5.51
CA VAL A 9 2.67 -1.49 -4.67
C VAL A 9 1.74 -2.69 -4.47
N HIS A 10 1.49 -3.47 -5.53
CA HIS A 10 0.62 -4.64 -5.45
C HIS A 10 1.20 -5.74 -4.53
N GLU A 11 2.47 -6.07 -4.68
CA GLU A 11 3.17 -7.03 -3.81
C GLU A 11 3.22 -6.53 -2.36
N TRP A 12 3.50 -5.25 -2.16
CA TRP A 12 3.58 -4.63 -0.84
C TRP A 12 2.23 -4.70 -0.11
N ILE A 13 1.13 -4.38 -0.79
CA ILE A 13 -0.23 -4.44 -0.23
C ILE A 13 -0.60 -5.86 0.20
N SER A 14 -0.32 -6.87 -0.64
CA SER A 14 -0.58 -8.28 -0.27
C SER A 14 0.19 -8.69 0.99
N ASN A 15 1.46 -8.27 1.09
CA ASN A 15 2.32 -8.65 2.21
C ASN A 15 2.04 -7.89 3.51
N ASN A 16 1.59 -6.63 3.44
CA ASN A 16 1.49 -5.75 4.59
C ASN A 16 0.07 -5.43 5.05
N ILE A 17 -0.93 -5.53 4.16
CA ILE A 17 -2.33 -5.22 4.47
C ILE A 17 -3.09 -6.53 4.57
N LEU A 18 -3.18 -7.29 3.47
CA LEU A 18 -4.02 -8.48 3.39
C LEU A 18 -3.57 -9.61 4.33
N ASN A 19 -2.26 -9.76 4.55
CA ASN A 19 -1.69 -10.76 5.47
C ASN A 19 -1.65 -10.31 6.94
N THR A 20 -1.87 -9.03 7.23
CA THR A 20 -1.85 -8.50 8.60
C THR A 20 -3.25 -8.56 9.19
N ALA A 21 -3.82 -9.77 9.21
CA ALA A 21 -5.07 -10.06 9.89
C ALA A 21 -4.84 -10.00 11.41
N GLY A 22 -5.24 -8.89 12.04
CA GLY A 22 -5.57 -8.88 13.48
C GLY A 22 -4.64 -8.17 14.44
N SER A 23 -3.76 -7.25 14.02
CA SER A 23 -2.93 -6.49 14.96
C SER A 23 -3.01 -4.99 14.68
N ASP A 24 -3.91 -4.33 15.41
CA ASP A 24 -4.16 -2.88 15.48
C ASP A 24 -4.57 -2.19 14.16
N ALA A 25 -5.55 -1.30 14.25
CA ALA A 25 -6.02 -0.52 13.11
C ALA A 25 -4.93 0.47 12.68
N ILE A 26 -4.02 0.05 11.79
CA ILE A 26 -3.02 0.93 11.18
C ILE A 26 -3.74 1.91 10.26
N SER A 27 -3.47 3.20 10.40
CA SER A 27 -4.10 4.22 9.56
C SER A 27 -3.58 4.18 8.12
N VAL A 28 -4.40 4.66 7.18
CA VAL A 28 -4.00 4.82 5.76
C VAL A 28 -2.73 5.67 5.63
N THR A 29 -2.58 6.69 6.48
CA THR A 29 -1.42 7.58 6.49
C THR A 29 -0.15 6.81 6.86
N GLU A 30 -0.18 5.99 7.91
CA GLU A 30 0.97 5.18 8.34
C GLU A 30 1.35 4.14 7.28
N LEU A 31 0.36 3.50 6.64
CA LEU A 31 0.62 2.56 5.54
C LEU A 31 1.25 3.27 4.33
N THR A 32 0.79 4.48 4.02
CA THR A 32 1.34 5.28 2.94
C THR A 32 2.80 5.65 3.21
N GLU A 33 3.11 6.13 4.41
CA GLU A 33 4.48 6.46 4.83
C GLU A 33 5.41 5.24 4.81
N LYS A 34 4.93 4.10 5.33
CA LYS A 34 5.69 2.84 5.32
C LYS A 34 5.97 2.37 3.90
N LEU A 35 4.98 2.41 3.01
CA LEU A 35 5.14 2.03 1.61
C LEU A 35 6.22 2.90 0.93
N PHE A 36 6.23 4.21 1.17
CA PHE A 36 7.27 5.09 0.60
C PHE A 36 8.66 4.81 1.18
N ALA A 37 8.75 4.48 2.47
CA ALA A 37 10.00 4.08 3.10
C ALA A 37 10.56 2.79 2.48
N ASP A 38 9.71 1.78 2.30
CA ASP A 38 10.09 0.49 1.71
C ASP A 38 10.40 0.62 0.21
N ALA A 39 9.65 1.45 -0.53
CA ALA A 39 9.92 1.77 -1.93
C ALA A 39 11.32 2.38 -2.09
N LYS A 40 11.68 3.32 -1.20
CA LYS A 40 13.00 3.93 -1.17
C LYS A 40 14.10 2.91 -0.84
N ALA A 41 13.84 1.97 0.07
CA ALA A 41 14.79 0.92 0.43
C ALA A 41 15.13 -0.01 -0.75
N VAL A 42 14.19 -0.23 -1.67
CA VAL A 42 14.40 -1.02 -2.90
C VAL A 42 14.83 -0.19 -4.11
N GLY A 43 15.05 1.11 -3.94
CA GLY A 43 15.57 2.00 -4.97
C GLY A 43 14.52 2.66 -5.87
N ILE A 44 13.23 2.56 -5.55
CA ILE A 44 12.17 3.32 -6.23
C ILE A 44 12.25 4.77 -5.75
N THR A 45 12.44 5.69 -6.70
CA THR A 45 12.64 7.10 -6.35
C THR A 45 11.33 7.77 -5.97
N SER A 46 11.40 8.77 -5.09
CA SER A 46 10.25 9.58 -4.72
C SER A 46 9.66 10.37 -5.90
N SER A 47 10.41 10.58 -6.99
CA SER A 47 9.88 11.15 -8.24
C SER A 47 9.00 10.17 -9.02
N GLU A 48 9.32 8.87 -8.99
CA GLU A 48 8.53 7.83 -9.65
C GLU A 48 7.29 7.47 -8.84
N ALA A 49 7.39 7.45 -7.51
CA ALA A 49 6.25 7.18 -6.63
C ALA A 49 5.43 8.44 -6.32
N GLY A 50 6.08 9.61 -6.24
CA GLY A 50 5.46 10.87 -5.82
C GLY A 50 4.46 11.43 -6.83
N GLY A 51 4.69 11.22 -8.13
CA GLY A 51 3.72 11.55 -9.18
C GLY A 51 2.42 10.74 -9.09
N ASP A 52 2.45 9.62 -8.36
CA ASP A 52 1.33 8.69 -8.24
C ASP A 52 0.78 8.60 -6.80
N THR A 53 1.17 9.52 -5.91
CA THR A 53 0.78 9.51 -4.48
C THR A 53 -0.73 9.37 -4.28
N GLY A 54 -1.54 10.08 -5.08
CA GLY A 54 -3.01 9.98 -5.02
C GLY A 54 -3.55 8.61 -5.44
N THR A 55 -2.92 7.97 -6.42
CA THR A 55 -3.27 6.61 -6.87
C THR A 55 -2.85 5.56 -5.85
N ILE A 56 -1.66 5.70 -5.26
CA ILE A 56 -1.17 4.80 -4.19
C ILE A 56 -2.09 4.87 -2.98
N TYR A 57 -2.49 6.08 -2.55
CA TYR A 57 -3.45 6.26 -1.46
C TYR A 57 -4.78 5.54 -1.73
N ALA A 58 -5.32 5.68 -2.95
CA ALA A 58 -6.57 5.02 -3.35
C ALA A 58 -6.44 3.48 -3.35
N MET A 59 -5.32 2.93 -3.82
CA MET A 59 -5.07 1.49 -3.82
C MET A 59 -4.94 0.92 -2.39
N ILE A 60 -4.27 1.63 -1.48
CA ILE A 60 -4.18 1.25 -0.07
C ILE A 60 -5.57 1.26 0.58
N LEU A 61 -6.36 2.32 0.35
CA LEU A 61 -7.71 2.44 0.90
C LEU A 61 -8.64 1.32 0.40
N ASP A 62 -8.61 1.04 -0.91
CA ASP A 62 -9.40 -0.04 -1.52
C ASP A 62 -9.04 -1.41 -0.93
N ALA A 63 -7.74 -1.68 -0.72
CA ALA A 63 -7.27 -2.93 -0.13
C ALA A 63 -7.73 -3.11 1.33
N ILE A 64 -7.75 -2.04 2.14
CA ILE A 64 -8.26 -2.09 3.52
C ILE A 64 -9.77 -2.34 3.51
N VAL A 65 -10.53 -1.61 2.69
CA VAL A 65 -11.98 -1.80 2.56
C VAL A 65 -12.31 -3.23 2.12
N GLN A 66 -11.53 -3.79 1.19
CA GLN A 66 -11.72 -5.16 0.72
C GLN A 66 -11.35 -6.21 1.79
N GLN A 67 -10.31 -5.97 2.60
CA GLN A 67 -9.99 -6.81 3.74
C GLN A 67 -11.14 -6.83 4.77
N ASP A 68 -11.69 -5.67 5.11
CA ASP A 68 -12.82 -5.55 6.03
C ASP A 68 -14.10 -6.20 5.47
N ALA A 69 -14.35 -6.06 4.16
CA ALA A 69 -15.50 -6.68 3.50
C ALA A 69 -15.41 -8.21 3.45
N ASN A 70 -14.20 -8.78 3.44
CA ASN A 70 -14.00 -10.23 3.48
C ASN A 70 -14.26 -10.84 4.88
N TRP A 71 -14.55 -10.03 5.91
CA TRP A 71 -14.83 -10.47 7.28
C TRP A 71 -16.32 -10.59 7.65
N THR A 72 -17.26 -10.32 6.73
CA THR A 72 -18.69 -10.43 7.02
C THR A 72 -19.30 -11.78 6.61
N TYR A 73 -19.60 -12.63 7.62
CA TYR A 73 -20.63 -13.67 7.61
C TYR A 73 -21.47 -13.57 8.88
#